data_AF-A0A6A3DXU4-F1
#
_entry.id   AF-A0A6A3DXU4-F1
#
_cell.length_a   1.000
_cell.length_b   1.000
_cell.length_c   1.000
_cell.angle_alpha   90.00
_cell.angle_beta   90.00
_cell.angle_gamma   90.00
#
_symmetry.space_group_name_H-M   'P 1'
#
loop_
_entity.id
_entity.type
_entity.pdbx_description
1 polymer ?
#
loop_
_entity_poly.entity_id
_entity_poly.type
_entity_poly.pdbx_seq_one_letter_code
_entity_poly.pdbx_strand_id
1 'polypeptide(L)' 'MNLRAFLLGAIASLAAVNADVTMINHDTVKPFAQPEPTTESEKSAVKYKPQLHISYGCHP' A
#
# COMPACT_ATOMS: atom_id res chain seq x y z
N MET A 1 -28.13 -23.93 -24.57
CA MET A 1 -27.07 -23.53 -23.62
C MET A 1 -26.01 -22.76 -24.39
N ASN A 2 -25.86 -21.46 -24.15
CA ASN A 2 -25.03 -20.58 -24.99
C ASN A 2 -23.56 -20.66 -24.56
N LEU A 3 -22.91 -21.80 -24.84
CA LEU A 3 -21.51 -22.07 -24.46
C LEU A 3 -20.56 -20.95 -24.90
N ARG A 4 -20.81 -20.33 -26.06
CA ARG A 4 -20.05 -19.16 -26.54
C ARG A 4 -20.16 -17.95 -25.62
N ALA A 5 -21.35 -17.68 -25.08
CA ALA A 5 -21.54 -16.57 -24.15
C ALA A 5 -20.81 -16.82 -22.82
N PHE A 6 -20.78 -18.06 -22.33
CA PHE A 6 -20.02 -18.44 -21.15
C PHE A 6 -18.50 -18.29 -21.36
N LEU A 7 -17.99 -18.74 -22.51
CA LEU A 7 -16.56 -18.60 -22.84
C LEU A 7 -16.14 -17.14 -22.95
N LEU A 8 -16.94 -16.31 -23.62
CA LEU A 8 -16.67 -14.88 -23.74
C LEU A 8 -16.74 -14.17 -22.37
N GLY A 9 -17.72 -14.52 -21.54
CA GLY A 9 -17.82 -14.00 -20.18
C GLY A 9 -16.62 -14.35 -19.31
N ALA A 10 -16.11 -15.60 -19.41
CA ALA A 10 -14.92 -16.03 -18.69
C ALA A 10 -13.65 -15.30 -19.16
N ILE A 11 -13.45 -15.13 -20.46
CA ILE A 11 -12.27 -14.41 -20.97
C ILE A 11 -12.30 -12.95 -20.54
N ALA A 12 -13.47 -12.30 -20.60
CA ALA A 12 -13.63 -10.91 -20.18
C ALA A 12 -13.35 -10.72 -18.68
N SER A 13 -13.79 -11.66 -17.83
CA SER A 13 -13.53 -11.58 -16.39
C SER A 13 -12.05 -11.81 -16.05
N LEU A 14 -11.35 -12.70 -16.75
CA LEU A 14 -9.90 -12.88 -16.59
C LEU A 14 -9.10 -11.66 -17.08
N ALA A 15 -9.54 -10.98 -18.15
CA ALA A 15 -8.86 -9.78 -18.64
C ALA A 15 -9.04 -8.56 -17.72
N ALA A 16 -10.09 -8.52 -16.89
CA ALA A 16 -10.36 -7.41 -15.98
C ALA A 16 -9.57 -7.46 -14.66
N VAL A 17 -8.93 -8.59 -14.33
CA VAL A 17 -8.23 -8.76 -13.04
C VAL A 17 -6.74 -8.43 -13.07
N ASN A 18 -6.23 -7.86 -14.17
CA ASN A 18 -4.83 -7.44 -14.25
C ASN A 18 -4.66 -6.12 -13.49
N ALA A 19 -4.28 -6.18 -12.21
CA ALA A 19 -3.80 -4.99 -11.51
C ALA A 19 -2.39 -4.66 -12.00
N ASP A 20 -2.20 -3.48 -12.60
CA ASP A 20 -0.86 -2.97 -12.88
C ASP A 20 -0.20 -2.57 -11.56
N VAL A 21 0.61 -3.47 -11.01
CA VAL A 21 1.37 -3.25 -9.78
C VAL A 21 2.79 -2.88 -10.15
N THR A 22 3.09 -1.58 -10.10
CA THR A 22 4.46 -1.10 -10.25
C THR A 22 5.21 -1.27 -8.94
N MET A 23 6.19 -2.18 -8.93
CA MET A 23 7.13 -2.36 -7.83
C MET A 23 8.33 -1.42 -7.97
N ILE A 24 8.84 -0.93 -6.84
CA ILE A 24 10.08 -0.15 -6.78
C ILE A 24 11.02 -0.74 -5.72
N ASN A 25 12.33 -0.50 -5.89
CA ASN A 25 13.32 -0.92 -4.90
C ASN A 25 13.10 -0.18 -3.57
N HIS A 26 13.42 -0.82 -2.45
CA HIS A 26 13.17 -0.23 -1.12
C HIS A 26 13.91 1.09 -0.88
N ASP A 27 15.04 1.31 -1.56
CA ASP A 27 15.94 2.45 -1.41
C ASP A 27 15.56 3.63 -2.31
N THR A 28 14.64 3.43 -3.25
CA THR A 28 14.11 4.49 -4.11
C THR A 28 12.82 5.10 -3.55
N VAL A 29 12.25 4.51 -2.50
CA VAL A 29 11.10 5.05 -1.76
C VAL A 29 11.55 6.31 -1.02
N LYS A 30 10.91 7.45 -1.29
CA LYS A 30 11.14 8.69 -0.52
C LYS A 30 10.27 8.70 0.74
N PRO A 31 10.81 9.05 1.92
CA PRO A 31 10.01 9.22 3.12
C PRO A 31 8.94 10.29 2.93
N PHE A 32 7.74 10.03 3.47
CA PHE A 32 6.69 11.03 3.55
C PHE A 32 6.99 12.00 4.69
N ALA A 33 6.88 13.31 4.42
CA ALA A 33 6.95 14.30 5.47
C ALA A 33 5.80 14.07 6.47
N GLN A 34 6.08 14.18 7.77
CA GLN A 34 5.05 14.12 8.79
C GLN A 34 4.12 15.33 8.61
N PRO A 35 2.81 15.14 8.37
CA PRO A 35 1.88 16.25 8.20
C PRO A 35 1.65 16.98 9.52
N GLU A 36 1.23 18.24 9.43
CA GLU A 36 0.76 19.00 10.60
C GLU A 36 -0.52 18.35 11.14
N PRO A 37 -0.56 17.94 12.43
CA PRO A 37 -1.70 17.25 13.00
C PRO A 37 -2.90 18.20 13.19
N THR A 38 -4.03 17.86 12.57
CA THR A 38 -5.25 18.67 12.59
C THR A 38 -6.26 18.18 13.62
N THR A 39 -6.33 16.88 13.85
CA THR A 39 -7.27 16.26 14.78
C THR A 39 -6.61 15.96 16.14
N GLU A 40 -7.40 15.82 17.21
CA GLU A 40 -6.86 15.49 18.53
C GLU A 40 -6.19 14.11 18.57
N SER A 41 -6.67 13.16 17.76
CA SER A 41 -6.03 11.85 17.60
C SER A 41 -4.67 11.98 16.92
N GLU A 42 -4.56 12.77 15.85
CA GLU A 42 -3.29 13.03 15.17
C GLU A 42 -2.29 13.73 16.11
N LYS A 43 -2.72 14.79 16.81
CA LYS A 43 -1.87 15.50 17.79
C LYS A 43 -1.37 14.55 18.87
N SER A 44 -2.24 13.68 19.36
CA SER A 44 -1.87 12.66 20.37
C SER A 44 -0.87 11.66 19.80
N ALA A 45 -1.06 11.20 18.56
CA ALA A 45 -0.13 10.28 17.91
C ALA A 45 1.26 10.89 17.71
N VAL A 46 1.35 12.18 17.36
CA VAL A 46 2.63 12.90 17.28
C VAL A 46 3.24 13.07 18.69
N LYS A 47 2.44 13.50 19.67
CA LYS A 47 2.88 13.77 21.05
C LYS A 47 3.46 12.53 21.73
N TYR A 48 2.85 11.37 21.52
CA TYR A 48 3.23 10.11 22.16
C TYR A 48 4.00 9.17 21.22
N LYS A 49 4.67 9.71 20.20
CA LYS A 49 5.52 8.92 19.30
C LYS A 49 6.64 8.23 20.12
N PRO A 50 6.79 6.90 20.02
CA PRO A 50 7.74 6.17 20.84
C PRO A 50 9.19 6.41 20.38
N GLN A 51 10.13 6.16 21.29
CA GLN A 51 11.53 5.99 20.93
C GLN A 51 11.78 4.55 20.50
N LEU A 52 12.50 4.37 19.40
CA LEU A 52 12.88 3.05 18.90
C LEU A 52 14.39 2.87 19.03
N HIS A 53 14.81 1.86 19.78
CA HIS A 53 16.20 1.42 19.83
C HIS A 53 16.37 0.15 19.01
N ILE A 54 17.27 0.19 18.02
CA ILE A 54 17.62 -0.96 17.19
C ILE A 54 19.03 -1.43 17.58
N SER A 55 19.12 -2.62 18.17
CA SER A 55 20.38 -3.21 18.61
C SER A 55 21.12 -3.96 17.51
N TYR A 56 20.41 -4.40 16.47
CA TYR A 56 20.95 -5.13 15.32
C TYR A 56 19.95 -5.14 14.14
N GLY A 57 20.44 -5.22 12.90
CA GLY A 57 19.63 -5.39 11.69
C GLY A 57 19.32 -4.09 10.93
N CYS A 58 18.23 -4.11 10.15
CA CYS A 58 17.80 -2.99 9.30
C CYS A 58 17.16 -1.83 10.10
N HIS A 59 17.13 -0.64 9.49
CA HIS A 59 16.52 0.56 10.05
C HIS A 59 15.25 0.95 9.27
N PRO A 60 14.27 1.60 9.94
CA PRO A 60 13.09 2.16 9.28
C PRO A 60 13.39 3.42 8.46
#